data_AF-A0A4Y2WJT8-F1
#
_entry.id   AF-A0A4Y2WJT8-F1
#
_cell.length_a   1.000
_cell.length_b   1.000
_cell.length_c   1.000
_cell.angle_alpha   90.00
_cell.angle_beta   90.00
_cell.angle_gamma   90.00
#
_symmetry.space_group_name_H-M   'P 1'
#
loop_
_entity.id
_entity.type
_entity.pdbx_description
1 polymer ?
#
loop_
_entity_poly.entity_id
_entity_poly.type
_entity_poly.pdbx_seq_one_letter_code
_entity_poly.pdbx_strand_id
1 'polypeptide(L)'
;MESRTRLLMVAGPEDWKPHFLSEDSLITIKLAVAMKKNFCYKRKLNKVISRMNSAGLYKKFTKEEHFKSWLSASERRRDVSKKIKPLSLQDLSGAFGVILVGLIIGIITFIYEVTCHRIGKKCV
;
A
#
# COMPACT_ATOMS: atom_id res chain seq x y z
N MET A 1 -5.96 21.40 -2.43
CA MET A 1 -6.92 20.46 -3.04
C MET A 1 -6.52 19.99 -4.45
N GLU A 2 -5.90 20.85 -5.29
CA GLU A 2 -5.62 20.55 -6.71
C GLU A 2 -4.41 19.62 -6.98
N SER A 3 -3.40 19.61 -6.10
CA SER A 3 -2.22 18.74 -6.21
C SER A 3 -2.56 17.25 -6.03
N ARG A 4 -3.46 16.94 -5.10
CA ARG A 4 -3.90 15.57 -4.78
C ARG A 4 -4.56 14.87 -5.97
N THR A 5 -5.46 15.55 -6.67
CA THR A 5 -6.14 14.98 -7.85
C THR A 5 -5.18 14.61 -8.97
N ARG A 6 -4.08 15.35 -9.15
CA ARG A 6 -3.07 15.04 -10.17
C ARG A 6 -2.18 13.88 -9.77
N LEU A 7 -1.76 13.80 -8.50
CA LEU A 7 -0.97 12.68 -8.00
C LEU A 7 -1.77 11.38 -7.96
N LEU A 8 -3.03 11.42 -7.53
CA LEU A 8 -3.93 10.26 -7.58
C LEU A 8 -4.19 9.79 -9.02
N MET A 9 -4.22 10.71 -9.97
CA MET A 9 -4.39 10.40 -11.39
C MET A 9 -3.16 9.74 -12.01
N VAL A 10 -1.95 10.11 -11.56
CA VAL A 10 -0.67 9.57 -12.06
C VAL A 10 -0.23 8.31 -11.35
N ALA A 11 -0.69 8.08 -10.11
CA ALA A 11 -0.25 6.96 -9.28
C ALA A 11 -1.32 5.84 -9.15
N GLY A 12 -2.48 6.00 -9.79
CA GLY A 12 -3.57 5.02 -9.77
C GLY A 12 -4.32 4.88 -8.42
N PRO A 13 -5.24 3.89 -8.34
CA PRO A 13 -6.00 3.54 -7.14
C PRO A 13 -5.09 3.21 -5.95
N GLU A 14 -5.54 3.49 -4.72
CA GLU A 14 -4.72 3.22 -3.52
C GLU A 14 -4.39 1.75 -3.31
N ASP A 15 -5.30 0.85 -3.69
CA ASP A 15 -5.12 -0.61 -3.56
C ASP A 15 -3.93 -1.16 -4.35
N TRP A 16 -3.40 -0.40 -5.32
CA TRP A 16 -2.31 -0.81 -6.19
C TRP A 16 -0.97 -0.19 -5.78
N LYS A 17 -0.95 0.68 -4.76
CA LYS A 17 0.27 1.37 -4.34
C LYS A 17 1.02 0.53 -3.32
N PRO A 18 2.30 0.19 -3.56
CA PRO A 18 3.12 -0.50 -2.57
C PRO A 18 3.49 0.37 -1.36
N HIS A 19 3.20 1.69 -1.40
CA HIS A 19 3.55 2.64 -0.35
C HIS A 19 2.39 3.61 -0.08
N PHE A 20 2.20 3.97 1.19
CA PHE A 20 1.24 4.96 1.63
C PHE A 20 1.61 6.35 1.08
N LEU A 21 0.67 7.02 0.42
CA LEU A 21 0.87 8.38 -0.08
C LEU A 21 0.35 9.35 0.99
N SER A 22 1.26 10.12 1.61
CA SER A 22 0.87 11.14 2.60
C SER A 22 -0.07 12.19 1.98
N GLU A 23 -1.02 12.66 2.79
CA GLU A 23 -1.99 13.69 2.40
C GLU A 23 -1.37 15.06 2.13
N ASP A 24 -0.19 15.29 2.72
CA ASP A 24 0.51 16.56 2.69
C ASP A 24 1.32 16.73 1.40
N SER A 25 1.22 17.94 0.84
CA SER A 25 1.94 18.32 -0.37
C SER A 25 3.19 19.12 -0.01
N LEU A 26 4.35 18.50 -0.08
CA LEU A 26 5.63 19.19 0.18
C LEU A 26 5.97 20.22 -0.92
N ILE A 27 5.58 19.98 -2.18
CA ILE A 27 5.89 20.84 -3.32
C ILE A 27 4.69 20.95 -4.27
N THR A 28 4.33 22.17 -4.68
CA THR A 28 3.31 22.42 -5.70
C THR A 28 3.96 22.94 -6.99
N ILE A 29 3.96 22.12 -8.03
CA ILE A 29 4.50 22.50 -9.35
C ILE A 29 3.37 22.97 -10.27
N LYS A 30 3.55 24.13 -10.91
CA LYS A 30 2.61 24.65 -11.91
C LYS A 30 3.01 24.13 -13.30
N LEU A 31 2.10 23.40 -13.95
CA LEU A 31 2.32 22.94 -15.33
C LEU A 31 2.02 24.10 -16.30
N ALA A 32 2.93 24.37 -17.23
CA ALA A 32 2.75 25.36 -18.27
C ALA A 32 3.11 24.77 -19.65
N VAL A 33 2.48 25.29 -20.71
CA VAL A 33 2.78 24.89 -22.09
C VAL A 33 3.93 25.75 -22.61
N ALA A 34 5.06 25.12 -22.93
CA ALA A 34 6.17 25.80 -23.59
C ALA A 34 5.83 26.11 -25.05
N MET A 35 6.20 27.31 -25.52
CA MET A 35 5.89 27.77 -26.88
C MET A 35 7.09 28.52 -27.46
N LYS A 36 7.22 28.51 -28.80
CA LYS A 36 8.23 29.32 -29.51
C LYS A 36 8.11 30.81 -29.13
N LYS A 37 9.24 31.50 -29.00
CA LYS A 37 9.29 32.96 -28.80
C LYS A 37 8.52 33.65 -29.94
N ASN A 38 7.62 34.57 -29.60
CA ASN A 38 6.70 35.29 -30.52
C ASN A 38 5.64 34.43 -31.23
N PHE A 39 5.17 33.34 -30.62
CA PHE A 39 4.03 32.60 -31.16
C PHE A 39 2.77 33.48 -31.25
N CYS A 40 2.28 33.69 -32.48
CA CYS A 40 1.18 34.61 -32.83
C CYS A 40 -0.11 34.37 -32.01
N TYR A 41 -0.45 33.10 -31.74
CA TYR A 41 -1.71 32.76 -31.08
C TYR A 41 -1.61 32.56 -29.56
N LYS A 42 -0.50 32.95 -28.93
CA LYS A 42 -0.30 32.76 -27.47
C LYS A 42 -1.45 33.34 -26.65
N ARG A 43 -1.89 34.56 -26.99
CA ARG A 43 -2.98 35.26 -26.28
C ARG A 43 -4.33 34.55 -26.47
N LYS A 44 -4.59 34.04 -27.69
CA LYS A 44 -5.83 33.32 -28.00
C LYS A 44 -5.88 31.99 -27.26
N LEU A 45 -4.77 31.23 -27.25
CA LEU A 45 -4.65 29.97 -26.52
C LEU A 45 -4.81 30.17 -25.01
N ASN A 46 -4.13 31.16 -24.43
CA ASN A 46 -4.24 31.44 -23.00
C ASN A 46 -5.68 31.80 -22.60
N LYS A 47 -6.39 32.57 -23.45
CA LYS A 47 -7.80 32.91 -23.24
C LYS A 47 -8.71 31.68 -23.31
N VAL A 48 -8.47 30.76 -24.24
CA VAL A 48 -9.22 29.50 -24.34
C VAL A 48 -8.99 28.63 -23.11
N ILE A 49 -7.73 28.44 -22.69
CA ILE A 49 -7.39 27.65 -21.50
C ILE A 49 -8.03 28.26 -20.23
N SER A 50 -7.96 29.59 -20.08
CA SER A 50 -8.60 30.30 -18.97
C SER A 50 -10.12 30.14 -18.96
N ARG A 51 -10.77 30.20 -20.13
CA ARG A 51 -12.21 29.94 -20.28
C ARG A 51 -12.58 28.50 -19.95
N MET A 52 -11.80 27.52 -20.39
CA MET A 52 -12.02 26.12 -20.05
C MET A 52 -11.89 25.87 -18.55
N ASN A 53 -10.91 26.52 -17.89
CA ASN A 53 -10.72 26.37 -16.46
C ASN A 53 -11.85 27.04 -15.66
N SER A 54 -12.22 28.27 -16.02
CA SER A 54 -13.31 29.01 -15.36
C SER A 54 -14.69 28.38 -15.56
N ALA A 55 -14.93 27.74 -16.72
CA ALA A 55 -16.14 26.95 -16.96
C ALA A 55 -16.16 25.60 -16.23
N GLY A 56 -15.10 25.25 -15.48
CA GLY A 56 -15.01 23.98 -14.76
C GLY A 56 -14.83 22.77 -15.66
N LEU A 57 -14.60 22.95 -16.97
CA LEU A 57 -14.38 21.84 -17.92
C LEU A 57 -13.16 21.01 -17.52
N TYR A 58 -12.11 21.64 -17.00
CA TYR A 58 -10.93 20.94 -16.47
C TYR A 58 -11.30 19.95 -15.35
N LYS A 59 -12.19 20.35 -14.43
CA LYS A 59 -12.69 19.50 -13.34
C LYS A 59 -13.60 18.38 -13.86
N LYS A 60 -14.34 18.62 -14.94
CA LYS A 60 -15.18 17.61 -15.59
C LYS A 60 -14.32 16.52 -16.25
N PHE A 61 -13.35 16.91 -17.09
CA PHE A 61 -12.45 15.96 -17.76
C PHE A 61 -11.63 15.13 -16.76
N THR A 62 -11.18 15.71 -15.66
CA THR A 62 -10.42 14.98 -14.63
C THR A 62 -11.27 14.01 -13.81
N LYS A 63 -12.59 14.23 -13.74
CA LYS A 63 -13.52 13.30 -13.07
C LYS A 63 -13.93 12.13 -13.95
N GLU A 64 -13.93 12.31 -15.27
CA GLU A 64 -14.34 11.27 -16.22
C GLU A 64 -13.44 10.03 -16.10
N GLU A 65 -14.08 8.89 -15.84
CA GLU A 65 -13.40 7.61 -15.61
C GLU A 65 -12.60 7.16 -16.83
N HIS A 66 -13.04 7.50 -18.04
CA HIS A 66 -12.31 7.24 -19.27
C HIS A 66 -10.94 7.94 -19.31
N PHE A 67 -10.86 9.17 -18.82
CA PHE A 67 -9.61 9.93 -18.80
C PHE A 67 -8.65 9.40 -17.73
N LYS A 68 -9.18 8.99 -16.57
CA LYS A 68 -8.41 8.27 -15.55
C LYS A 68 -7.92 6.92 -16.05
N SER A 69 -8.77 6.16 -16.74
CA SER A 69 -8.44 4.86 -17.31
C SER A 69 -7.37 4.97 -18.38
N TRP A 70 -7.47 5.98 -19.27
CA TRP A 70 -6.48 6.23 -20.32
C TRP A 70 -5.09 6.57 -19.76
N LEU A 71 -5.01 7.35 -18.68
CA LEU A 71 -3.73 7.63 -18.00
C LEU A 71 -3.19 6.42 -17.23
N SER A 72 -4.06 5.69 -16.53
CA SER A 72 -3.65 4.47 -15.81
C SER A 72 -3.23 3.32 -16.74
N ALA A 73 -3.64 3.36 -18.02
CA ALA A 73 -3.24 2.36 -19.01
C ALA A 73 -1.72 2.34 -19.24
N SER A 74 -1.01 3.46 -19.04
CA SER A 74 0.46 3.45 -19.10
C SER A 74 1.11 2.78 -17.87
N GLU A 75 0.43 2.78 -16.72
CA GLU A 75 0.92 2.14 -15.48
C GLU A 75 0.61 0.65 -15.40
N ARG A 76 -0.37 0.12 -16.16
CA ARG A 76 -0.68 -1.32 -16.22
C ARG A 76 0.48 -2.23 -16.64
N ARG A 77 1.64 -1.69 -17.05
CA ARG A 77 2.87 -2.47 -17.24
C ARG A 77 3.57 -2.88 -15.93
N ARG A 78 3.14 -2.38 -14.77
CA ARG A 78 3.62 -2.87 -13.47
C ARG A 78 2.61 -3.88 -12.95
N ASP A 79 2.84 -5.15 -13.26
CA ASP A 79 2.20 -6.29 -12.60
C ASP A 79 2.45 -6.18 -11.08
N VAL A 80 1.52 -5.58 -10.36
CA VAL A 80 1.46 -5.72 -8.90
C VAL A 80 0.88 -7.10 -8.66
N SER A 81 1.76 -8.09 -8.74
CA SER A 81 1.49 -9.43 -8.23
C SER A 81 1.00 -9.27 -6.79
N LYS A 82 -0.31 -9.50 -6.58
CA LYS A 82 -0.88 -9.72 -5.26
C LYS A 82 -0.13 -10.90 -4.66
N LYS A 83 1.00 -10.63 -4.00
CA LYS A 83 1.72 -11.61 -3.19
C LYS A 83 0.77 -11.93 -2.04
N ILE A 84 0.02 -13.00 -2.21
CA ILE A 84 -0.60 -13.75 -1.12
C ILE A 84 0.53 -13.93 -0.10
N LYS A 85 0.43 -13.21 1.02
CA LYS A 85 1.49 -13.19 2.04
C LYS A 85 1.57 -14.61 2.58
N PRO A 86 2.66 -15.36 2.35
CA PRO A 86 2.79 -16.69 2.95
C PRO A 86 2.80 -16.53 4.46
N LEU A 87 2.06 -17.39 5.16
CA LEU A 87 2.00 -17.40 6.63
C LEU A 87 3.44 -17.40 7.17
N SER A 88 3.80 -16.37 7.95
CA SER A 88 5.14 -16.25 8.50
C SER A 88 5.25 -17.18 9.71
N LEU A 89 6.42 -17.79 9.92
CA LEU A 89 6.69 -18.59 11.13
C LEU A 89 6.50 -17.78 12.42
N GLN A 90 6.58 -16.44 12.32
CA GLN A 90 6.29 -15.53 13.42
C GLN A 90 4.83 -15.59 13.87
N ASP A 91 3.89 -15.81 12.94
CA ASP A 91 2.46 -15.94 13.25
C ASP A 91 2.15 -17.27 13.97
N LEU A 92 2.98 -18.30 13.76
CA LEU A 92 2.85 -19.62 14.38
C LEU A 92 3.65 -19.77 15.68
N SER A 93 4.40 -18.74 16.09
CA SER A 93 5.28 -18.77 17.27
C SER A 93 4.54 -19.10 18.57
N GLY A 94 3.30 -18.63 18.73
CA GLY A 94 2.47 -18.96 19.89
C GLY A 94 2.13 -20.44 19.99
N ALA A 95 1.83 -21.10 18.86
CA ALA A 95 1.52 -22.53 18.84
C ALA A 95 2.74 -23.38 19.22
N PHE A 96 3.93 -23.03 18.72
CA PHE A 96 5.18 -23.67 19.12
C PHE A 96 5.50 -23.45 20.60
N GLY A 97 5.20 -22.26 21.15
CA GLY A 97 5.38 -21.97 22.57
C GLY A 97 4.54 -22.88 23.47
N VAL A 98 3.27 -23.10 23.15
CA VAL A 98 2.38 -23.98 23.93
C VAL A 98 2.87 -25.43 23.90
N ILE A 99 3.33 -25.92 22.75
CA ILE A 99 3.88 -27.28 22.61
C ILE A 99 5.14 -27.45 23.48
N LEU A 100 6.05 -26.47 23.48
CA LEU A 100 7.26 -26.52 24.30
C LEU A 100 6.94 -26.57 25.80
N VAL A 101 5.99 -25.75 26.26
CA VAL A 101 5.57 -25.75 27.67
C VAL A 101 4.95 -27.09 28.04
N GLY A 102 4.08 -27.64 27.19
CA GLY A 102 3.48 -28.97 27.41
C GLY A 102 4.52 -30.09 27.52
N LEU A 103 5.56 -30.06 26.67
CA LEU A 103 6.66 -31.01 26.73
C LEU A 103 7.46 -30.89 28.03
N ILE A 104 7.77 -29.68 28.47
CA ILE A 104 8.51 -29.44 29.73
C ILE A 104 7.72 -29.99 30.93
N ILE A 105 6.41 -29.69 31.00
CA ILE A 105 5.54 -30.18 32.08
C ILE A 105 5.50 -31.71 32.07
N GLY A 106 5.31 -32.33 30.90
CA GLY A 106 5.28 -33.78 30.76
C GLY A 106 6.57 -34.46 31.21
N ILE A 107 7.73 -33.88 30.85
CA ILE A 107 9.04 -34.38 31.30
C ILE A 107 9.17 -34.28 32.82
N ILE A 108 8.75 -33.17 33.42
CA ILE A 108 8.80 -32.98 34.88
C ILE A 108 7.92 -34.01 35.59
N THR A 109 6.68 -34.21 35.13
CA THR A 109 5.75 -35.21 35.71
C THR A 109 6.32 -36.62 35.59
N PHE A 110 6.92 -36.96 34.44
CA PHE A 110 7.55 -38.25 34.23
C PHE A 110 8.75 -38.49 35.17
N ILE A 111 9.62 -37.49 35.34
CA ILE A 111 10.76 -37.57 36.27
C ILE A 111 10.28 -37.76 37.71
N TYR A 112 9.21 -37.03 38.09
CA TYR A 112 8.61 -37.14 39.42
C TYR A 112 8.06 -38.54 39.66
N GLU A 113 7.28 -39.08 38.72
CA GLU A 113 6.71 -40.43 38.79
C GLU A 113 7.80 -41.50 38.92
N VAL A 114 8.84 -41.43 38.09
CA VAL A 114 9.97 -42.38 38.14
C VAL A 114 10.72 -42.27 39.46
N THR A 115 10.94 -41.07 39.98
CA THR A 115 11.63 -40.84 41.25
C THR A 115 10.82 -41.37 42.43
N CYS A 116 9.52 -41.06 42.49
CA CYS A 116 8.61 -41.57 43.52
C CYS A 116 8.51 -43.09 43.47
N HIS A 117 8.41 -43.70 42.29
CA HIS A 117 8.39 -45.16 42.14
C HIS A 117 9.69 -45.82 42.59
N ARG A 118 10.84 -45.22 42.26
CA ARG A 118 12.16 -45.73 42.65
C ARG A 118 12.41 -45.60 44.15
N ILE A 119 11.89 -44.57 44.81
CA ILE A 119 12.01 -44.37 46.26
C ILE A 119 11.00 -45.24 47.01
N GLY A 120 9.77 -45.38 46.52
CA GLY A 120 8.75 -46.27 47.09
C GLY A 120 9.16 -47.75 47.07
N LYS A 121 9.91 -48.19 46.04
CA LYS A 121 10.52 -49.52 45.99
C LYS A 121 11.72 -49.73 46.93
N LYS A 122 12.23 -48.69 47.59
CA LYS A 122 13.30 -48.79 48.60
C LYS A 122 12.75 -48.84 50.04
N CYS A 123 11.44 -48.77 50.25
CA CYS A 123 10.79 -48.82 51.57
C CYS A 123 9.76 -49.96 51.70
N VAL A 124 10.03 -51.11 51.08
CA VAL A 124 9.47 -52.42 51.44
C VAL A 124 10.61 -53.43 51.44
#